data_AF-A0A971WKI3-F1
#
_entry.id   AF-A0A971WKI3-F1
#
_cell.length_a   1.000
_cell.length_b   1.000
_cell.length_c   1.000
_cell.angle_alpha   90.00
_cell.angle_beta   90.00
_cell.angle_gamma   90.00
#
_symmetry.space_group_name_H-M   'P 1'
#
loop_
_entity.id
_entity.type
_entity.pdbx_description
1 polymer ?
#
loop_
_entity_poly.entity_id
_entity_poly.type
_entity_poly.pdbx_seq_one_letter_code
_entity_poly.pdbx_strand_id
1 'polypeptide(L)'
;MYSVLVEKRGVCAGFAKSFAYIMELAGIPCVTATGTLEGQRHSWNMVRLGDNWYHIDVTASTSLADSKDAFYSFLCVSDQQLFKTHAADSNTPLPSAISGDKEYFQRNGRRMNIWIYDEFLKMLEDACPKSESTLTIKFGTQTAMDNAKLVLFGQSRIFDAFDSAGISKSTVDYSIEKELLLLSIKLK
;
A
#
# COMPACT_ATOMS: atom_id res chain seq x y z
N MET A 1 13.07 9.18 -18.87
CA MET A 1 12.59 7.86 -19.34
C MET A 1 13.75 6.92 -19.56
N TYR A 2 14.73 7.23 -20.42
CA TYR A 2 15.97 6.44 -20.56
C TYR A 2 16.67 6.19 -19.21
N SER A 3 16.86 7.24 -18.41
CA SER A 3 17.48 7.12 -17.07
C SER A 3 16.75 6.13 -16.16
N VAL A 4 15.42 6.03 -16.24
CA VAL A 4 14.62 5.14 -15.38
C VAL A 4 14.62 3.71 -15.94
N LEU A 5 14.32 3.55 -17.23
CA LEU A 5 14.16 2.23 -17.84
C LEU A 5 15.49 1.51 -18.06
N VAL A 6 16.56 2.26 -18.35
CA VAL A 6 17.87 1.70 -18.65
C VAL A 6 18.81 1.84 -17.45
N GLU A 7 18.93 3.05 -16.89
CA GLU A 7 19.90 3.33 -15.83
C GLU A 7 19.34 3.11 -14.41
N LYS A 8 18.06 2.75 -14.30
CA LYS A 8 17.33 2.51 -13.04
C LYS A 8 17.39 3.68 -12.06
N ARG A 9 17.50 4.91 -12.57
CA ARG A 9 17.63 6.15 -11.79
C ARG A 9 16.73 7.26 -12.31
N GLY A 10 16.09 7.98 -11.41
CA GLY A 10 15.24 9.12 -11.76
C GLY A 10 14.53 9.71 -10.55
N VAL A 11 13.82 10.80 -10.79
CA VAL A 11 12.90 11.43 -9.82
C VAL A 11 11.46 11.05 -10.15
N CYS A 12 10.51 11.43 -9.29
CA CYS A 12 9.08 11.09 -9.42
C CYS A 12 8.53 11.31 -10.85
N ALA A 13 8.80 12.47 -11.45
CA ALA A 13 8.38 12.77 -12.84
C ALA A 13 8.93 11.78 -13.88
N GLY A 14 10.17 11.30 -13.71
CA GLY A 14 10.80 10.34 -14.61
C GLY A 14 10.16 8.96 -14.52
N PHE A 15 9.87 8.49 -13.31
CA PHE A 15 9.20 7.22 -13.07
C PHE A 15 7.74 7.27 -13.53
N ALA A 16 6.98 8.30 -13.16
CA ALA A 16 5.59 8.47 -13.58
C ALA A 16 5.43 8.52 -15.11
N LYS A 17 6.35 9.21 -15.81
CA LYS A 17 6.37 9.23 -17.27
C LYS A 17 6.71 7.86 -17.89
N SER A 18 7.61 7.11 -17.25
CA SER A 18 7.99 5.77 -17.72
C SER A 18 6.86 4.76 -17.51
N PHE A 19 6.15 4.85 -16.39
CA PHE A 19 4.96 4.05 -16.13
C PHE A 19 3.85 4.33 -17.15
N ALA A 20 3.55 5.62 -17.40
CA ALA A 20 2.56 6.01 -18.41
C ALA A 20 2.88 5.45 -19.81
N TYR A 21 4.16 5.47 -20.20
CA TYR A 21 4.60 4.90 -21.47
C TYR A 21 4.40 3.38 -21.53
N ILE A 22 4.68 2.65 -20.44
CA ILE A 22 4.40 1.20 -20.38
C ILE A 22 2.89 0.92 -20.47
N MET A 23 2.05 1.74 -19.82
CA MET A 23 0.59 1.60 -19.92
C MET A 23 0.07 1.87 -21.33
N GLU A 24 0.63 2.86 -22.02
CA GLU A 24 0.31 3.14 -23.43
C GLU A 24 0.64 1.94 -24.33
N LEU A 25 1.82 1.34 -24.17
CA LEU A 25 2.20 0.12 -24.89
C LEU A 25 1.28 -1.07 -24.58
N ALA A 26 0.74 -1.13 -23.35
CA ALA A 26 -0.21 -2.16 -22.94
C ALA A 26 -1.66 -1.86 -23.37
N GLY A 27 -1.93 -0.72 -24.01
CA GLY A 27 -3.29 -0.29 -24.38
C GLY A 27 -4.17 0.09 -23.19
N ILE A 28 -3.57 0.42 -22.04
CA ILE A 28 -4.28 0.79 -20.81
C ILE A 28 -4.32 2.32 -20.70
N PRO A 29 -5.51 2.96 -20.68
CA PRO A 29 -5.60 4.40 -20.52
C PRO A 29 -4.94 4.87 -19.23
N CYS A 30 -4.01 5.82 -19.34
CA CYS A 30 -3.23 6.32 -18.23
C CYS A 30 -3.08 7.84 -18.31
N VAL A 31 -3.16 8.52 -17.17
CA VAL A 31 -2.94 9.95 -17.02
C VAL A 31 -1.84 10.17 -15.99
N THR A 32 -0.94 11.12 -16.24
CA THR A 32 0.04 11.56 -15.24
C THR A 32 -0.55 12.73 -14.46
N ALA A 33 -0.59 12.59 -13.15
CA ALA A 33 -1.01 13.64 -12.22
C ALA A 33 0.22 14.35 -11.62
N THR A 34 0.06 15.63 -11.31
CA THR A 34 1.06 16.43 -10.60
C THR A 34 0.43 17.08 -9.38
N GLY A 35 1.25 17.35 -8.37
CA GLY A 35 0.76 17.87 -7.11
C GLY A 35 1.83 17.89 -6.04
N THR A 36 1.44 17.52 -4.83
CA THR A 36 2.34 17.31 -3.71
C THR A 36 2.10 15.97 -3.02
N LEU A 37 3.16 15.43 -2.42
CA LEU A 37 3.16 14.36 -1.43
C LEU A 37 3.76 14.94 -0.16
N GLU A 38 2.98 14.98 0.93
CA GLU A 38 3.42 15.55 2.21
C GLU A 38 4.04 16.96 2.08
N GLY A 39 3.47 17.78 1.17
CA GLY A 39 3.93 19.14 0.90
C GLY A 39 5.09 19.29 -0.09
N GLN A 40 5.73 18.19 -0.52
CA GLN A 40 6.80 18.22 -1.52
C GLN A 40 6.26 17.98 -2.93
N ARG A 41 6.82 18.65 -3.94
CA ARG A 41 6.35 18.49 -5.35
C ARG A 41 6.47 17.05 -5.80
N HIS A 42 5.39 16.54 -6.38
CA HIS A 42 5.26 15.13 -6.69
C HIS A 42 4.54 14.85 -8.00
N SER A 43 4.70 13.65 -8.53
CA SER A 43 4.03 13.18 -9.74
C SER A 43 3.74 11.69 -9.64
N TRP A 44 2.51 11.30 -9.97
CA TRP A 44 2.02 9.92 -9.95
C TRP A 44 1.13 9.66 -11.16
N ASN A 45 0.51 8.49 -11.24
CA ASN A 45 -0.33 8.10 -12.35
C ASN A 45 -1.77 7.77 -11.92
N MET A 46 -2.68 7.87 -12.88
CA MET A 46 -4.02 7.30 -12.81
C MET A 46 -4.21 6.36 -13.98
N VAL A 47 -4.78 5.18 -13.73
CA VAL A 47 -5.08 4.19 -14.77
C VAL A 47 -6.56 3.87 -14.79
N ARG A 48 -7.11 3.63 -15.99
CA ARG A 48 -8.47 3.14 -16.16
C ARG A 48 -8.45 1.62 -16.31
N LEU A 49 -9.09 0.93 -15.37
CA LEU A 49 -9.23 -0.54 -15.39
C LEU A 49 -10.72 -0.88 -15.43
N GLY A 50 -11.20 -1.26 -16.62
CA GLY A 50 -12.64 -1.37 -16.90
C GLY A 50 -13.28 0.02 -16.91
N ASP A 51 -14.31 0.21 -16.10
CA ASP A 51 -15.05 1.48 -16.03
C ASP A 51 -14.57 2.44 -14.94
N ASN A 52 -13.61 2.00 -14.12
CA ASN A 52 -13.13 2.76 -12.98
C ASN A 52 -11.71 3.28 -13.20
N TRP A 53 -11.45 4.46 -12.66
CA TRP A 53 -10.11 5.02 -12.52
C TRP A 53 -9.54 4.70 -11.15
N TYR A 54 -8.22 4.53 -11.09
CA TYR A 54 -7.47 4.29 -9.86
C TYR A 54 -6.16 5.05 -9.91
N HIS A 55 -5.71 5.52 -8.74
CA HIS A 55 -4.36 6.05 -8.60
C HIS A 55 -3.33 4.94 -8.45
N ILE A 56 -2.18 5.16 -9.07
CA ILE A 56 -0.97 4.35 -8.89
C ILE A 56 0.20 5.31 -8.69
N ASP A 57 0.88 5.17 -7.55
CA ASP A 57 2.13 5.88 -7.29
C ASP A 57 3.28 4.90 -7.07
N VAL A 58 4.05 4.67 -8.13
CA VAL A 58 5.26 3.84 -8.13
C VAL A 58 6.50 4.57 -7.58
N THR A 59 6.33 5.81 -7.11
CA THR A 59 7.43 6.72 -6.75
C THR A 59 7.44 7.03 -5.26
N ALA A 60 6.26 7.16 -4.62
CA ALA A 60 6.14 7.25 -3.15
C ALA A 60 6.73 6.02 -2.45
N SER A 61 6.73 4.87 -3.12
CA SER A 61 7.32 3.63 -2.62
C SER A 61 8.84 3.69 -2.45
N THR A 62 9.53 4.60 -3.13
CA THR A 62 11.00 4.74 -3.05
C THR A 62 11.45 5.59 -1.86
N SER A 63 10.57 6.40 -1.29
CA SER A 63 10.86 7.29 -0.16
C SER A 63 10.37 6.76 1.19
N LEU A 64 9.52 5.73 1.23
CA LEU A 64 8.75 5.38 2.43
C LEU A 64 9.09 4.06 3.15
N ALA A 65 9.86 3.09 2.63
CA ALA A 65 10.34 1.96 3.46
C ALA A 65 11.28 0.93 2.77
N ASP A 66 12.08 0.27 3.61
CA ASP A 66 12.91 -0.92 3.37
C ASP A 66 12.14 -2.24 3.11
N SER A 67 10.82 -2.20 2.85
CA SER A 67 10.01 -3.42 2.69
C SER A 67 9.19 -3.41 1.40
N LYS A 68 9.12 -4.57 0.73
CA LYS A 68 8.38 -4.75 -0.54
C LYS A 68 6.89 -4.42 -0.42
N ASP A 69 6.27 -4.58 0.75
CA ASP A 69 4.83 -4.35 0.93
C ASP A 69 4.46 -2.88 1.00
N ALA A 70 5.38 -2.03 1.48
CA ALA A 70 5.19 -0.58 1.40
C ALA A 70 5.11 -0.08 -0.06
N PHE A 71 5.69 -0.81 -1.02
CA PHE A 71 5.60 -0.47 -2.44
C PHE A 71 4.19 -0.55 -3.00
N TYR A 72 3.32 -1.36 -2.40
CA TYR A 72 1.97 -1.58 -2.88
C TYR A 72 0.92 -0.69 -2.19
N SER A 73 1.34 0.17 -1.26
CA SER A 73 0.48 1.09 -0.48
C SER A 73 -0.40 1.99 -1.34
N PHE A 74 0.10 2.35 -2.52
CA PHE A 74 -0.55 3.23 -3.49
C PHE A 74 -0.90 2.52 -4.79
N LEU A 75 -0.97 1.18 -4.81
CA LEU A 75 -1.36 0.43 -6.00
C LEU A 75 -2.89 0.32 -6.10
N CYS A 76 -3.44 0.96 -7.13
CA CYS A 76 -4.87 0.97 -7.48
C CYS A 76 -5.76 1.52 -6.35
N VAL A 77 -5.38 2.66 -5.78
CA VAL A 77 -6.10 3.30 -4.67
C VAL A 77 -7.11 4.34 -5.17
N SER A 78 -8.16 4.58 -4.39
CA SER A 78 -9.18 5.61 -4.66
C SER A 78 -8.70 7.02 -4.26
N ASP A 79 -9.45 8.05 -4.68
CA ASP A 79 -9.28 9.45 -4.28
C ASP A 79 -9.22 9.57 -2.74
N GLN A 80 -10.17 8.92 -2.05
CA GLN A 80 -10.27 8.92 -0.58
C GLN A 80 -9.01 8.36 0.09
N GLN A 81 -8.35 7.42 -0.55
CA GLN A 81 -7.14 6.78 -0.02
C GLN A 81 -5.89 7.58 -0.37
N LEU A 82 -5.76 8.06 -1.61
CA LEU A 82 -4.59 8.79 -2.08
C LEU A 82 -4.47 10.16 -1.38
N PHE A 83 -5.57 10.90 -1.29
CA PHE A 83 -5.54 12.30 -0.81
C PHE A 83 -5.36 12.46 0.69
N LYS A 84 -5.14 11.37 1.42
CA LYS A 84 -4.62 11.44 2.80
C LYS A 84 -3.19 11.97 2.86
N THR A 85 -2.40 11.67 1.85
CA THR A 85 -0.96 12.04 1.77
C THR A 85 -0.65 12.92 0.57
N HIS A 86 -1.47 12.86 -0.48
CA HIS A 86 -1.29 13.63 -1.71
C HIS A 86 -2.26 14.80 -1.81
N ALA A 87 -1.86 15.83 -2.55
CA ALA A 87 -2.77 16.86 -3.03
C ALA A 87 -2.52 17.09 -4.53
N ALA A 88 -3.57 17.01 -5.36
CA ALA A 88 -3.47 17.29 -6.79
C ALA A 88 -3.41 18.79 -7.07
N ASP A 89 -2.65 19.18 -8.10
CA ASP A 89 -2.67 20.55 -8.60
C ASP A 89 -4.06 20.90 -9.15
N SER A 90 -4.59 22.08 -8.81
CA SER A 90 -5.91 22.54 -9.24
C SER A 90 -6.06 22.75 -10.75
N ASN A 91 -4.94 22.81 -11.47
CA ASN A 91 -4.89 23.28 -12.86
C ASN A 91 -5.04 22.15 -13.88
N THR A 92 -5.03 20.89 -13.42
CA THR A 92 -5.13 19.71 -14.28
C THR A 92 -6.37 18.91 -13.88
N PRO A 93 -7.44 18.89 -14.68
CA PRO A 93 -8.60 18.07 -14.37
C PRO A 93 -8.20 16.59 -14.39
N LEU A 94 -8.40 15.92 -13.26
CA LEU A 94 -8.17 14.49 -13.12
C LEU A 94 -9.50 13.74 -13.15
N PRO A 95 -9.55 12.52 -13.74
CA PRO A 95 -10.71 11.66 -13.61
C PRO A 95 -10.94 11.27 -12.14
N SER A 96 -12.19 11.05 -11.73
CA SER A 96 -12.50 10.63 -10.35
C SER A 96 -12.22 9.15 -10.13
N ALA A 97 -11.43 8.82 -9.10
CA ALA A 97 -11.17 7.45 -8.69
C ALA A 97 -12.00 7.10 -7.44
N ILE A 98 -13.25 6.70 -7.63
CA ILE A 98 -14.17 6.42 -6.51
C ILE A 98 -13.97 5.00 -5.94
N SER A 99 -13.70 4.02 -6.81
CA SER A 99 -13.63 2.62 -6.41
C SER A 99 -12.29 2.25 -5.77
N GLY A 100 -12.34 1.41 -4.74
CA GLY A 100 -11.18 0.77 -4.10
C GLY A 100 -11.12 -0.76 -4.30
N ASP A 101 -11.97 -1.33 -5.17
CA ASP A 101 -12.09 -2.79 -5.39
C ASP A 101 -10.85 -3.47 -5.99
N LYS A 102 -9.92 -2.68 -6.55
CA LYS A 102 -8.65 -3.18 -7.12
C LYS A 102 -7.44 -2.82 -6.29
N GLU A 103 -7.65 -2.19 -5.13
CA GLU A 103 -6.59 -1.86 -4.20
C GLU A 103 -5.85 -3.12 -3.76
N TYR A 104 -4.51 -3.05 -3.73
CA TYR A 104 -3.67 -4.23 -3.50
C TYR A 104 -4.03 -5.00 -2.23
N PHE A 105 -4.21 -4.30 -1.10
CA PHE A 105 -4.51 -4.95 0.18
C PHE A 105 -5.89 -5.59 0.17
N GLN A 106 -6.89 -4.93 -0.43
CA GLN A 106 -8.22 -5.51 -0.63
C GLN A 106 -8.18 -6.77 -1.50
N ARG A 107 -7.43 -6.75 -2.61
CA ARG A 107 -7.33 -7.88 -3.55
C ARG A 107 -6.59 -9.08 -2.97
N ASN A 108 -5.64 -8.85 -2.08
CA ASN A 108 -4.82 -9.91 -1.48
C ASN A 108 -5.33 -10.37 -0.11
N GLY A 109 -6.54 -9.95 0.32
CA GLY A 109 -7.06 -10.32 1.63
C GLY A 109 -6.23 -9.77 2.80
N ARG A 110 -5.52 -8.66 2.58
CA ARG A 110 -4.66 -7.96 3.57
C ARG A 110 -5.30 -6.67 4.09
N ARG A 111 -6.60 -6.45 3.84
CA ARG A 111 -7.35 -5.27 4.27
C ARG A 111 -8.40 -5.64 5.30
N MET A 112 -8.50 -4.83 6.36
CA MET A 112 -9.43 -5.07 7.47
C MET A 112 -10.13 -3.76 7.88
N ASN A 113 -11.45 -3.68 7.70
CA ASN A 113 -12.22 -2.47 8.08
C ASN A 113 -12.65 -2.49 9.56
N ILE A 114 -12.79 -3.68 10.14
CA ILE A 114 -13.15 -3.96 11.53
C ILE A 114 -12.18 -5.04 12.04
N TRP A 115 -11.62 -4.87 13.24
CA TRP A 115 -10.69 -5.84 13.80
C TRP A 115 -11.38 -7.18 14.12
N ILE A 116 -10.87 -8.26 13.51
CA ILE A 116 -11.30 -9.63 13.76
C ILE A 116 -10.04 -10.51 13.91
N TYR A 117 -9.81 -11.04 15.12
CA TYR A 117 -8.59 -11.80 15.42
C TYR A 117 -8.46 -13.08 14.58
N ASP A 118 -9.57 -13.79 14.32
CA ASP A 118 -9.54 -15.01 13.50
C ASP A 118 -9.20 -14.72 12.02
N GLU A 119 -9.58 -13.55 11.49
CA GLU A 119 -9.14 -13.13 10.15
C GLU A 119 -7.65 -12.82 10.15
N PHE A 120 -7.12 -12.23 11.22
CA PHE A 120 -5.69 -12.03 11.39
C PHE A 120 -4.92 -13.36 11.42
N LEU A 121 -5.42 -14.38 12.13
CA LEU A 121 -4.79 -15.71 12.14
C LEU A 121 -4.72 -16.31 10.73
N LYS A 122 -5.82 -16.25 9.95
CA LYS A 122 -5.81 -16.70 8.55
C LYS A 122 -4.80 -15.94 7.70
N MET A 123 -4.69 -14.63 7.88
CA MET A 123 -3.68 -13.83 7.18
C MET A 123 -2.26 -14.29 7.54
N LEU A 124 -2.00 -14.60 8.81
CA LEU A 124 -0.71 -15.09 9.27
C LEU A 124 -0.39 -16.47 8.67
N GLU A 125 -1.35 -17.40 8.73
CA GLU A 125 -1.26 -18.73 8.11
C GLU A 125 -0.98 -18.65 6.61
N ASP A 126 -1.64 -17.74 5.88
CA ASP A 126 -1.40 -17.54 4.45
C ASP A 126 -0.02 -16.95 4.13
N ALA A 127 0.58 -16.19 5.07
CA ALA A 127 1.88 -15.56 4.90
C ALA A 127 3.05 -16.55 5.08
N CYS A 128 2.90 -17.54 5.97
CA CYS A 128 3.96 -18.49 6.33
C CYS A 128 4.45 -19.35 5.14
N PRO A 129 3.59 -20.03 4.37
CA PRO A 129 4.00 -20.85 3.21
C PRO A 129 4.64 -20.01 2.10
N LYS A 130 4.20 -18.76 1.93
CA LYS A 130 4.72 -17.82 0.93
C LYS A 130 6.12 -17.29 1.28
N SER A 131 6.67 -17.69 2.43
CA SER A 131 7.97 -17.24 2.92
C SER A 131 8.09 -15.73 3.05
N GLU A 132 6.97 -15.03 3.25
CA GLU A 132 6.92 -13.60 3.47
C GLU A 132 7.78 -13.25 4.71
N SER A 133 8.66 -12.26 4.57
CA SER A 133 9.46 -11.76 5.71
C SER A 133 8.65 -10.87 6.64
N THR A 134 7.60 -10.26 6.11
CA THR A 134 6.75 -9.28 6.78
C THR A 134 5.31 -9.52 6.39
N LEU A 135 4.41 -9.49 7.37
CA LEU A 135 2.97 -9.42 7.15
C LEU A 135 2.53 -7.97 7.30
N THR A 136 2.08 -7.34 6.22
CA THR A 136 1.51 -5.99 6.26
C THR A 136 -0.01 -6.04 6.08
N ILE A 137 -0.72 -5.40 7.02
CA ILE A 137 -2.17 -5.31 7.07
C ILE A 137 -2.57 -3.84 6.96
N LYS A 138 -3.52 -3.56 6.08
CA LYS A 138 -4.11 -2.21 5.93
C LYS A 138 -5.47 -2.13 6.59
N PHE A 139 -5.65 -1.15 7.45
CA PHE A 139 -6.92 -0.92 8.11
C PHE A 139 -7.77 0.09 7.34
N GLY A 140 -9.09 -0.15 7.33
CA GLY A 140 -10.05 0.81 6.79
C GLY A 140 -10.34 1.97 7.72
N THR A 141 -10.17 1.76 9.03
CA THR A 141 -10.51 2.71 10.08
C THR A 141 -9.44 2.75 11.16
N GLN A 142 -9.29 3.91 11.82
CA GLN A 142 -8.38 4.06 12.96
C GLN A 142 -8.78 3.14 14.12
N THR A 143 -10.09 3.00 14.37
CA THR A 143 -10.63 2.13 15.41
C THR A 143 -10.22 0.66 15.22
N ALA A 144 -10.25 0.14 13.99
CA ALA A 144 -9.80 -1.22 13.72
C ALA A 144 -8.30 -1.38 13.99
N MET A 145 -7.47 -0.41 13.60
CA MET A 145 -6.03 -0.43 13.92
C MET A 145 -5.77 -0.37 15.43
N ASP A 146 -6.48 0.49 16.16
CA ASP A 146 -6.26 0.65 17.60
C ASP A 146 -6.66 -0.62 18.37
N ASN A 147 -7.78 -1.25 17.98
CA ASN A 147 -8.20 -2.54 18.52
C ASN A 147 -7.16 -3.63 18.21
N ALA A 148 -6.64 -3.68 16.98
CA ALA A 148 -5.58 -4.61 16.59
C ALA A 148 -4.35 -4.44 17.48
N LYS A 149 -3.89 -3.20 17.68
CA LYS A 149 -2.72 -2.91 18.53
C LYS A 149 -2.94 -3.31 19.98
N LEU A 150 -4.12 -3.00 20.53
CA LEU A 150 -4.46 -3.35 21.90
C LEU A 150 -4.43 -4.88 22.10
N VAL A 151 -5.04 -5.63 21.19
CA VAL A 151 -5.11 -7.10 21.28
C VAL A 151 -3.75 -7.74 21.02
N LEU A 152 -3.10 -7.41 19.90
CA LEU A 152 -1.85 -8.05 19.50
C LEU A 152 -0.70 -7.72 20.46
N PHE A 153 -0.51 -6.44 20.78
CA PHE A 153 0.66 -5.98 21.52
C PHE A 153 0.33 -5.63 22.97
N GLY A 154 -0.79 -4.96 23.23
CA GLY A 154 -1.19 -4.61 24.60
C GLY A 154 -1.53 -5.82 25.47
N GLN A 155 -2.20 -6.81 24.88
CA GLN A 155 -2.57 -8.08 25.53
C GLN A 155 -1.64 -9.23 25.15
N SER A 156 -0.57 -8.97 24.39
CA SER A 156 0.42 -9.97 23.96
C SER A 156 -0.15 -11.16 23.17
N ARG A 157 -1.36 -11.05 22.60
CA ARG A 157 -2.01 -12.11 21.80
C ARG A 157 -1.28 -12.42 20.48
N ILE A 158 -0.27 -11.64 20.12
CA ILE A 158 0.60 -11.92 18.97
C ILE A 158 1.41 -13.21 19.16
N PHE A 159 1.82 -13.54 20.39
CA PHE A 159 2.59 -14.76 20.65
C PHE A 159 1.73 -16.00 20.52
N ASP A 160 0.48 -15.97 21.00
CA ASP A 160 -0.49 -17.05 20.76
C ASP A 160 -0.71 -17.29 19.26
N ALA A 161 -0.75 -16.21 18.47
CA ALA A 161 -0.92 -16.29 17.02
C ALA A 161 0.32 -16.90 16.34
N PHE A 162 1.52 -16.49 16.77
CA PHE A 162 2.78 -17.06 16.29
C PHE A 162 2.89 -18.55 16.62
N ASP A 163 2.56 -18.95 17.85
CA ASP A 163 2.54 -20.35 18.27
C ASP A 163 1.56 -21.17 17.43
N SER A 164 0.35 -20.64 17.19
CA SER A 164 -0.68 -21.29 16.35
C SER A 164 -0.24 -21.44 14.90
N ALA A 165 0.56 -20.49 14.38
CA ALA A 165 1.12 -20.52 13.04
C ALA A 165 2.47 -21.28 12.94
N GLY A 166 2.97 -21.86 14.04
CA GLY A 166 4.26 -22.56 14.07
C GLY A 166 5.48 -21.64 13.96
N ILE A 167 5.34 -20.36 14.25
CA ILE A 167 6.42 -19.35 14.27
C ILE A 167 7.01 -19.29 15.68
N SER A 168 8.23 -19.77 15.88
CA SER A 168 8.90 -19.65 17.18
C SER A 168 9.64 -18.31 17.29
N LYS A 169 9.06 -17.36 18.05
CA LYS A 169 9.66 -16.05 18.34
C LYS A 169 9.41 -15.60 19.77
N SER A 170 10.45 -15.09 20.43
CA SER A 170 10.35 -14.47 21.77
C SER A 170 10.21 -12.95 21.73
N THR A 171 10.44 -12.33 20.57
CA THR A 171 10.27 -10.89 20.34
C THR A 171 9.52 -10.66 19.03
N VAL A 172 8.84 -9.51 18.93
CA VAL A 172 8.13 -9.09 17.73
C VAL A 172 8.62 -7.71 17.30
N ASP A 173 9.10 -7.63 16.06
CA ASP A 173 9.37 -6.36 15.40
C ASP A 173 8.16 -5.97 14.56
N TYR A 174 7.66 -4.75 14.75
CA TYR A 174 6.56 -4.22 13.96
C TYR A 174 6.73 -2.72 13.69
N SER A 175 6.10 -2.24 12.63
CA SER A 175 6.01 -0.81 12.30
C SER A 175 4.57 -0.41 12.00
N ILE A 176 4.25 0.87 12.22
CA ILE A 176 2.93 1.44 11.97
C ILE A 176 3.08 2.70 11.14
N GLU A 177 2.39 2.73 9.99
CA GLU A 177 2.23 3.93 9.17
C GLU A 177 0.83 4.49 9.42
N LYS A 178 0.73 5.54 10.23
CA LYS A 178 -0.55 6.07 10.73
C LYS A 178 -1.41 6.65 9.60
N GLU A 179 -0.82 7.45 8.71
CA GLU A 179 -1.57 8.10 7.61
C GLU A 179 -2.16 7.09 6.63
N LEU A 180 -1.45 5.99 6.41
CA LEU A 180 -1.86 4.90 5.52
C LEU A 180 -2.67 3.81 6.21
N LEU A 181 -2.76 3.88 7.54
CA LEU A 181 -3.33 2.87 8.40
C LEU A 181 -2.73 1.47 8.14
N LEU A 182 -1.40 1.38 8.04
CA LEU A 182 -0.69 0.11 7.88
C LEU A 182 -0.08 -0.37 9.20
N LEU A 183 -0.18 -1.66 9.46
CA LEU A 183 0.60 -2.38 10.48
C LEU A 183 1.44 -3.43 9.76
N SER A 184 2.75 -3.40 9.95
CA SER A 184 3.68 -4.39 9.39
C SER A 184 4.35 -5.16 10.51
N ILE A 185 4.31 -6.49 10.45
CA ILE A 185 4.86 -7.39 11.48
C ILE A 185 5.93 -8.27 10.84
N LYS A 186 7.16 -8.27 11.36
CA LYS A 186 8.23 -9.13 10.84
C LYS A 186 8.06 -10.57 11.29
N LEU A 187 7.92 -11.46 10.31
CA LEU A 187 7.78 -12.91 10.53
C LEU A 187 9.12 -13.62 10.59
N LYS A 188 10.16 -13.05 9.97
CA LYS A 188 11.55 -13.54 10.03
C LYS A 188 12.44 -12.48 10.63
#